data_AF-A0A935ADY6-F1
#
_entry.id   AF-A0A935ADY6-F1
#
_cell.length_a   1.000
_cell.length_b   1.000
_cell.length_c   1.000
_cell.angle_alpha   90.00
_cell.angle_beta   90.00
_cell.angle_gamma   90.00
#
_symmetry.space_group_name_H-M   'P 1'
#
loop_
_entity.id
_entity.type
_entity.pdbx_description
1 polymer ?
#
loop_
_entity_poly.entity_id
_entity_poly.type
_entity_poly.pdbx_seq_one_letter_code
_entity_poly.pdbx_strand_id
1 'polypeptide(L)'
;MTQRVDSASGENQLIGVVGGGQQFGVIEISKPSTNLAVGTIQAFLDPFVKNGGAEKIDYVHGEDVVERLSLQSGNVGFYLAGMHKNELFKTVILDGALPRKTFSMGEAK
;
A
#
# COMPACT_ATOMS: atom_id res chain seq x y z
N MET A 1 13.15 5.56 0.97
CA MET A 1 11.78 5.31 1.50
C MET A 1 11.43 3.84 1.36
N THR A 2 11.41 3.32 0.13
CA THR A 2 11.09 1.92 -0.22
C THR A 2 11.93 0.91 0.54
N GLN A 3 13.26 1.05 0.57
CA GLN A 3 14.15 0.19 1.37
C GLN A 3 13.72 0.06 2.85
N ARG A 4 13.23 1.13 3.48
CA ARG A 4 12.77 1.11 4.87
C ARG A 4 11.45 0.35 5.01
N VAL A 5 10.56 0.51 4.03
CA VAL A 5 9.28 -0.21 3.97
C VAL A 5 9.51 -1.71 3.71
N ASP A 6 10.43 -2.06 2.81
CA ASP A 6 10.77 -3.46 2.49
C ASP A 6 11.53 -4.17 3.60
N SER A 7 12.29 -3.41 4.41
CA SER A 7 12.99 -3.94 5.58
C SER A 7 12.11 -4.01 6.83
N ALA A 8 10.81 -3.68 6.72
CA ALA A 8 9.90 -3.74 7.84
C ALA A 8 9.80 -5.17 8.37
N SER A 9 9.99 -5.34 9.67
CA SER A 9 9.88 -6.62 10.36
C SER A 9 9.19 -6.43 11.71
N GLY A 10 8.28 -7.32 12.06
CA GLY A 10 7.52 -7.27 13.31
C GLY A 10 6.06 -6.91 13.11
N GLU A 11 5.38 -6.51 14.19
CA GLU A 11 3.93 -6.27 14.22
C GLU A 11 3.52 -4.91 13.61
N ASN A 12 4.48 -3.99 13.43
CA ASN A 12 4.20 -2.67 12.88
C ASN A 12 4.17 -2.72 11.35
N GLN A 13 3.21 -2.02 10.74
CA GLN A 13 3.16 -1.86 9.28
C GLN A 13 3.81 -0.54 8.86
N LEU A 14 4.74 -0.60 7.91
CA LEU A 14 5.35 0.57 7.29
C LEU A 14 4.77 0.79 5.90
N ILE A 15 4.43 2.05 5.59
CA ILE A 15 3.87 2.46 4.30
C ILE A 15 4.65 3.67 3.81
N GLY A 16 5.22 3.60 2.61
CA GLY A 16 5.86 4.74 1.98
C GLY A 16 4.80 5.72 1.49
N VAL A 17 5.06 7.02 1.62
CA VAL A 17 4.19 8.07 1.09
C VAL A 17 4.98 9.00 0.18
N VAL A 18 4.40 9.32 -0.98
CA VAL A 18 4.94 10.28 -1.94
C VAL A 18 3.87 11.33 -2.20
N GLY A 19 4.19 12.62 -2.02
CA GLY A 19 3.21 13.69 -2.24
C GLY A 19 3.81 15.08 -2.04
N GLY A 20 2.96 16.12 -2.08
CA GLY A 20 3.37 17.48 -1.73
C GLY A 20 4.45 18.10 -2.63
N GLY A 21 4.57 17.65 -3.89
CA GLY A 21 5.52 18.20 -4.85
C GLY A 21 6.97 17.75 -4.66
N GLN A 22 7.20 16.44 -4.42
CA GLN A 22 8.49 15.74 -4.23
C GLN A 22 8.87 15.41 -2.77
N GLN A 23 7.90 15.32 -1.87
CA GLN A 23 8.16 14.85 -0.51
C GLN A 23 8.00 13.33 -0.42
N PHE A 24 8.95 12.69 0.26
CA PHE A 24 8.95 11.27 0.54
C PHE A 24 8.91 11.05 2.05
N GLY A 25 8.03 10.16 2.51
CA GLY A 25 7.87 9.84 3.91
C GLY A 25 7.60 8.37 4.15
N VAL A 26 7.62 7.96 5.41
CA VAL A 26 7.19 6.63 5.84
C VAL A 26 6.20 6.80 6.98
N ILE A 27 5.02 6.23 6.80
CA ILE A 27 3.98 6.10 7.82
C ILE A 27 4.23 4.79 8.55
N GLU A 28 4.27 4.84 9.88
CA GLU A 28 4.37 3.66 10.73
C GLU A 28 3.05 3.47 11.49
N ILE A 29 2.50 2.27 11.40
CA ILE A 29 1.25 1.89 12.06
C ILE A 29 1.57 0.82 13.09
N SER A 30 1.59 1.21 14.37
CA SER A 30 1.99 0.34 15.47
C SER A 30 0.89 -0.61 15.96
N LYS A 31 -0.35 -0.43 15.51
CA LYS A 31 -1.51 -1.28 15.85
C LYS A 31 -2.39 -1.43 14.61
N PRO A 32 -1.96 -2.23 13.62
CA PRO A 32 -2.71 -2.37 12.39
C PRO A 32 -4.05 -3.06 12.63
N SER A 33 -5.08 -2.65 11.88
CA SER A 33 -6.42 -3.23 11.98
C SER A 33 -6.53 -4.56 11.23
N THR A 34 -5.59 -4.85 10.33
CA THR A 34 -5.54 -6.07 9.53
C THR A 34 -4.10 -6.57 9.44
N ASN A 35 -3.89 -7.83 9.06
CA ASN A 35 -2.54 -8.37 8.88
C ASN A 35 -1.79 -7.73 7.70
N LEU A 36 -2.51 -7.19 6.72
CA LEU A 36 -1.93 -6.60 5.52
C LEU A 36 -1.91 -5.07 5.56
N ALA A 37 -0.77 -4.46 5.21
CA ALA A 37 -0.66 -3.00 5.12
C ALA A 37 -1.68 -2.40 4.15
N VAL A 38 -1.99 -3.10 3.04
CA VAL A 38 -3.06 -2.68 2.10
C VAL A 38 -4.43 -2.67 2.78
N GLY A 39 -4.77 -3.67 3.60
CA GLY A 39 -6.06 -3.73 4.28
C GLY A 39 -6.22 -2.60 5.29
N THR A 40 -5.17 -2.33 6.05
CA THR A 40 -5.15 -1.26 7.05
C THR A 40 -5.30 0.12 6.42
N ILE A 41 -4.57 0.42 5.35
CA ILE A 41 -4.68 1.72 4.67
C ILE A 41 -5.98 1.84 3.89
N GLN A 42 -6.50 0.75 3.31
CA GLN A 42 -7.75 0.78 2.55
C GLN A 42 -8.93 1.19 3.44
N ALA A 43 -8.96 0.72 4.69
CA ALA A 43 -9.97 1.11 5.67
C ALA A 43 -10.01 2.63 5.92
N PHE A 44 -8.91 3.34 5.69
CA PHE A 44 -8.86 4.80 5.71
C PHE A 44 -9.17 5.43 4.36
N LEU A 45 -8.63 4.88 3.26
CA LEU A 45 -8.77 5.47 1.92
C LEU A 45 -10.22 5.41 1.39
N ASP A 46 -10.94 4.32 1.64
CA ASP A 46 -12.33 4.15 1.20
C ASP A 46 -13.26 5.28 1.72
N PRO A 47 -13.32 5.57 3.04
CA PRO A 47 -14.12 6.68 3.53
C PRO A 47 -13.57 8.04 3.10
N PHE A 48 -12.25 8.20 2.97
CA PHE A 48 -11.64 9.46 2.53
C PHE A 48 -12.11 9.85 1.12
N VAL A 49 -12.08 8.91 0.17
CA VAL A 49 -12.59 9.12 -1.21
C VAL A 49 -14.09 9.34 -1.21
N LYS A 50 -14.84 8.52 -0.46
CA LYS A 50 -16.31 8.64 -0.37
C LYS A 50 -16.76 10.02 0.12
N ASN A 51 -15.96 10.64 0.99
CA ASN A 51 -16.21 11.98 1.52
C ASN A 51 -15.65 13.11 0.64
N GLY A 52 -15.19 12.82 -0.57
CA GLY A 52 -14.70 13.81 -1.53
C GLY A 52 -13.24 14.25 -1.32
N GLY A 53 -12.45 13.52 -0.52
CA GLY A 53 -11.04 13.81 -0.30
C GLY A 53 -10.14 13.53 -1.50
N ALA A 54 -10.59 12.66 -2.42
CA ALA A 54 -9.95 12.37 -3.70
C ALA A 54 -10.99 11.87 -4.71
N GLU A 55 -10.68 12.00 -6.02
CA GLU A 55 -11.57 11.57 -7.10
C GLU A 55 -11.68 10.05 -7.21
N LYS A 56 -10.55 9.34 -7.09
CA LYS A 56 -10.46 7.87 -7.23
C LYS A 56 -9.17 7.33 -6.61
N ILE A 57 -9.09 6.00 -6.49
CA ILE A 57 -7.88 5.26 -6.11
C ILE A 57 -7.47 4.38 -7.28
N ASP A 58 -6.25 4.56 -7.78
CA ASP A 58 -5.65 3.71 -8.79
C ASP A 58 -4.61 2.78 -8.17
N TYR A 59 -4.61 1.50 -8.56
CA TYR A 59 -3.64 0.50 -8.12
C TYR A 59 -2.64 0.25 -9.24
N VAL A 60 -1.39 0.61 -9.01
CA VAL A 60 -0.30 0.46 -9.98
C VAL A 60 0.77 -0.49 -9.44
N HIS A 61 1.50 -1.10 -10.36
CA HIS A 61 2.63 -1.97 -10.04
C HIS A 61 3.92 -1.31 -10.52
N GLY A 62 4.99 -1.40 -9.72
CA GLY A 62 6.26 -0.76 -9.96
C GLY A 62 6.47 0.49 -9.10
N GLU A 63 7.61 0.53 -8.41
CA GLU A 63 8.04 1.69 -7.59
C GLU A 63 8.14 2.97 -8.43
N ASP A 64 8.73 2.86 -9.62
CA ASP A 64 8.91 3.97 -10.56
C ASP A 64 7.57 4.56 -11.01
N VAL A 65 6.55 3.72 -11.18
CA VAL A 65 5.21 4.12 -11.60
C VAL A 65 4.51 4.88 -10.46
N VAL A 66 4.60 4.35 -9.23
CA VAL A 66 4.06 5.01 -8.03
C VAL A 66 4.69 6.38 -7.88
N GLU A 67 6.02 6.46 -7.90
CA GLU A 67 6.73 7.74 -7.77
C GLU A 67 6.30 8.72 -8.86
N ARG A 68 6.43 8.34 -10.14
CA ARG A 68 6.14 9.21 -11.28
C ARG A 68 4.71 9.76 -11.25
N LEU A 69 3.71 8.94 -10.94
CA LEU A 69 2.31 9.38 -10.88
C LEU A 69 2.03 10.26 -9.67
N SER A 70 2.66 9.96 -8.53
CA SER A 70 2.44 10.69 -7.28
C SER A 70 3.07 12.08 -7.27
N LEU A 71 4.11 12.28 -8.08
CA LEU A 71 4.75 13.58 -8.27
C LEU A 71 3.93 14.54 -9.14
N GLN A 72 2.87 14.06 -9.80
CA GLN A 72 1.97 14.93 -10.56
C GLN A 72 1.11 15.78 -9.62
N SER A 73 0.76 16.99 -10.06
CA SER A 73 -0.06 17.91 -9.27
C SER A 73 -1.42 17.29 -8.95
N GLY A 74 -1.81 17.33 -7.68
CA GLY A 74 -3.08 16.77 -7.20
C GLY A 74 -3.02 15.30 -6.80
N ASN A 75 -1.87 14.64 -6.95
CA ASN A 75 -1.72 13.22 -6.63
C ASN A 75 -0.95 12.99 -5.32
N VAL A 76 -1.21 11.82 -4.74
CA VAL A 76 -0.46 11.24 -3.63
C VAL A 76 -0.33 9.74 -3.87
N GLY A 77 0.81 9.17 -3.52
CA GLY A 77 1.10 7.75 -3.65
C GLY A 77 1.38 7.09 -2.33
N PHE A 78 1.01 5.82 -2.26
CA PHE A 78 1.34 4.94 -1.16
C PHE A 78 2.13 3.74 -1.71
N TYR A 79 3.31 3.53 -1.16
CA TYR A 79 4.15 2.37 -1.45
C TYR A 79 4.00 1.35 -0.34
N LEU A 80 3.66 0.13 -0.71
CA LEU A 80 3.50 -1.01 0.20
C LEU A 80 4.56 -2.05 -0.18
N ALA A 81 5.17 -2.68 0.83
CA ALA A 81 6.12 -3.77 0.60
C ALA A 81 5.44 -4.89 -0.19
N GLY A 82 6.18 -5.50 -1.12
CA GLY A 82 5.73 -6.69 -1.82
C GLY A 82 5.50 -7.83 -0.84
N MET A 83 4.36 -8.52 -0.97
CA MET A 83 4.01 -9.58 -0.03
C MET A 83 4.70 -10.90 -0.38
N HIS A 84 5.26 -11.56 0.62
CA HIS A 84 5.85 -12.88 0.44
C HIS A 84 4.76 -13.95 0.29
N LYS A 85 5.03 -14.97 -0.52
CA LYS A 85 4.06 -16.05 -0.82
C LYS A 85 3.51 -16.76 0.43
N ASN A 86 4.26 -16.78 1.54
CA ASN A 86 3.81 -17.37 2.80
C ASN A 86 2.84 -16.48 3.58
N GLU A 87 2.90 -15.16 3.41
CA GLU A 87 1.96 -14.21 4.02
C GLU A 87 0.61 -14.26 3.29
N LEU A 88 0.62 -14.44 1.97
CA LEU A 88 -0.58 -14.69 1.15
C LEU A 88 -1.46 -15.78 1.77
N PHE A 89 -0.88 -16.94 2.08
CA PHE A 89 -1.63 -18.07 2.62
C PHE A 89 -2.12 -17.82 4.05
N LYS A 90 -1.30 -17.19 4.90
CA LYS A 90 -1.71 -16.82 6.26
C LYS A 90 -2.88 -15.85 6.25
N THR A 91 -2.84 -14.83 5.39
CA THR A 91 -3.94 -13.86 5.28
C THR A 91 -5.21 -14.51 4.76
N VAL A 92 -5.15 -15.41 3.78
CA VAL A 92 -6.36 -16.11 3.32
C VAL A 92 -7.00 -16.92 4.46
N ILE A 93 -6.17 -17.54 5.32
CA ILE A 93 -6.63 -18.32 6.46
C ILE A 93 -7.24 -17.41 7.56
N LEU A 94 -6.63 -16.25 7.82
CA LEU A 94 -7.02 -15.36 8.92
C LEU A 94 -8.12 -14.35 8.56
N ASP A 95 -8.00 -13.73 7.39
CA ASP A 95 -8.82 -12.58 6.95
C ASP A 95 -9.77 -12.93 5.79
N GLY A 96 -9.70 -14.15 5.25
CA GLY A 96 -10.59 -14.62 4.19
C GLY A 96 -10.19 -14.11 2.79
N ALA A 97 -11.11 -13.44 2.09
CA ALA A 97 -10.82 -12.94 0.74
C ALA A 97 -9.77 -11.81 0.79
N LEU A 98 -8.75 -11.88 -0.06
CA LEU A 98 -7.72 -10.85 -0.11
C LEU A 98 -8.30 -9.51 -0.58
N PRO A 99 -7.78 -8.37 -0.09
CA PRO A 99 -8.14 -7.05 -0.60
C PRO A 99 -7.95 -6.95 -2.12
N ARG A 100 -8.61 -6.00 -2.76
CA ARG A 100 -8.53 -5.83 -4.22
C ARG A 100 -7.07 -5.60 -4.64
N LYS A 101 -6.63 -6.29 -5.70
CA LYS A 101 -5.31 -6.11 -6.34
C LYS A 101 -4.10 -6.32 -5.40
N THR A 102 -4.26 -7.11 -4.35
CA THR A 102 -3.20 -7.43 -3.38
C THR A 102 -2.03 -8.20 -4.01
N PHE A 103 -2.23 -8.86 -5.16
CA PHE A 103 -1.18 -9.57 -5.91
C PHE A 103 -1.38 -9.50 -7.42
N SER A 104 -0.26 -9.46 -8.15
CA SER A 104 -0.18 -9.91 -9.54
C SER A 104 0.45 -11.31 -9.52
N MET A 105 -0.30 -12.34 -9.90
CA MET A 105 0.22 -13.71 -9.97
C MET A 105 0.75 -13.97 -11.38
N GLY A 106 2.07 -13.90 -11.55
CA GLY A 106 2.78 -14.42 -12.72
C GLY A 106 3.70 -13.40 -13.42
N GLU A 107 4.99 -13.72 -13.51
CA GLU A 107 5.73 -13.44 -14.74
C GLU A 107 5.21 -14.43 -15.79
N ALA A 108 4.64 -13.93 -16.88
CA ALA A 108 4.48 -14.74 -18.08
C ALA A 108 5.89 -15.02 -18.61
N LYS A 109 6.28 -16.29 -18.61
CA LYS A 109 7.39 -16.76 -19.46
C LYS A 109 6.90 -16.93 -20.89
#